data_AF-A0A239KL37-F1
#
_entry.id   AF-A0A239KL37-F1
#
_cell.length_a   1.000
_cell.length_b   1.000
_cell.length_c   1.000
_cell.angle_alpha   90.00
_cell.angle_beta   90.00
_cell.angle_gamma   90.00
#
_symmetry.space_group_name_H-M   'P 1'
#
loop_
_entity.id
_entity.type
_entity.pdbx_description
1 polymer ?
#
loop_
_entity_poly.entity_id
_entity_poly.type
_entity_poly.pdbx_seq_one_letter_code
_entity_poly.pdbx_strand_id
1 'polypeptide(L)'
;MHAAWNRPMRNRRRIFATTAVFFSLLVAHAASAQKPNELADRLMRTRANTTLEVQGLSPWHMKLNVQLFDSKGKPTEEGAIEEWWLKLGTRRVVYNLPSYKATEVDQDGHLYRTRDTDSPPSVLQTLLAQAVRPMPIRYEIDQSTPSLKRSNLGKVPLDCIMLDQPIKGEDPLPLGLLPTYCLDAGKDSLRAFYQLGSETILRDGEGHFQNKVLATTIGIRQKSVKVAEERIVALETKPMTPDDFNPGDDLEDLRLSSATLGADAVAGTILNKTEVPYPQSAVQRHVQGDVVMKAIIGRDGHVRSLHLEKVPDGDLAIAALIAVREWRYTPYKINGRPVEVMTTIVVHFSLHAGV
;
A
#
# COMPACT_ATOMS: atom_id res chain seq x y z
N MET A 1 83.02 11.00 63.75
CA MET A 1 82.78 9.70 63.10
C MET A 1 81.28 9.53 62.92
N HIS A 2 80.85 9.30 61.68
CA HIS A 2 79.56 8.76 61.20
C HIS A 2 78.26 9.21 61.88
N ALA A 3 77.40 9.97 61.17
CA ALA A 3 76.30 9.45 60.33
C ALA A 3 75.23 8.74 61.20
N ALA A 4 73.92 8.90 61.05
CA ALA A 4 73.10 9.44 59.98
C ALA A 4 71.64 9.45 60.50
N TRP A 5 70.83 10.40 60.00
CA TRP A 5 69.39 10.30 59.70
C TRP A 5 68.37 10.32 60.86
N ASN A 6 67.63 11.43 61.06
CA ASN A 6 66.38 11.87 60.38
C ASN A 6 65.23 10.85 60.52
N ARG A 7 63.96 11.16 60.82
CA ARG A 7 63.10 12.35 61.11
C ARG A 7 61.65 11.74 61.19
N PRO A 8 60.52 12.48 61.22
CA PRO A 8 60.15 13.70 61.94
C PRO A 8 58.73 13.61 62.58
N MET A 9 58.37 14.73 63.19
CA MET A 9 57.15 15.07 63.92
C MET A 9 55.84 14.96 63.13
N ARG A 10 54.82 14.54 63.88
CA ARG A 10 53.39 14.51 63.57
C ARG A 10 52.82 15.93 63.56
N ASN A 11 52.28 16.39 62.43
CA ASN A 11 51.58 17.67 62.33
C ASN A 11 50.10 17.46 61.98
N ARG A 12 49.21 17.97 62.84
CA ARG A 12 47.75 17.95 62.64
C ARG A 12 47.35 19.06 61.67
N ARG A 13 46.55 18.74 60.64
CA ARG A 13 45.76 19.74 59.92
C ARG A 13 44.31 19.30 59.78
N ARG A 14 43.44 20.30 59.92
CA ARG A 14 41.98 20.25 60.01
C ARG A 14 41.36 19.81 58.68
N ILE A 15 40.30 19.03 58.79
CA ILE A 15 39.49 18.49 57.70
C ILE A 15 38.51 19.58 57.25
N PHE A 16 38.60 20.00 55.98
CA PHE A 16 37.53 20.70 55.27
C PHE A 16 36.89 19.69 54.31
N ALA A 17 35.60 19.39 54.52
CA ALA A 17 34.83 18.54 53.63
C ALA A 17 34.39 19.34 52.41
N THR A 18 35.05 19.12 51.28
CA THR A 18 34.61 19.58 49.95
C THR A 18 33.65 18.54 49.37
N THR A 19 32.35 18.81 49.42
CA THR A 19 31.33 18.09 48.65
C THR A 19 31.55 18.33 47.16
N ALA A 20 32.09 17.32 46.46
CA ALA A 20 32.14 17.30 45.00
C ALA A 20 30.74 16.95 44.47
N VAL A 21 30.05 17.94 43.92
CA VAL A 21 28.81 17.74 43.16
C VAL A 21 29.20 17.18 41.79
N PHE A 22 29.05 15.87 41.60
CA PHE A 22 29.09 15.26 40.26
C PHE A 22 27.84 15.71 39.50
N PHE A 23 27.98 16.71 38.64
CA PHE A 23 26.98 17.01 37.61
C PHE A 23 27.06 15.88 36.56
N SER A 24 26.29 14.81 36.78
CA SER A 24 25.96 13.87 35.71
C SER A 24 25.14 14.63 34.67
N LEU A 25 25.82 15.12 33.63
CA LEU A 25 25.16 15.55 32.39
C LEU A 25 24.47 14.32 31.79
N LEU A 26 23.21 14.10 32.19
CA LEU A 26 22.24 13.38 31.39
C LEU A 26 22.09 14.18 30.10
N VAL A 27 22.93 13.87 29.11
CA VAL A 27 22.63 14.22 27.72
C VAL A 27 21.42 13.37 27.36
N ALA A 28 20.23 13.90 27.63
CA ALA A 28 19.02 13.42 27.00
C ALA A 28 19.28 13.53 25.49
N HIS A 29 19.61 12.40 24.86
CA HIS A 29 19.49 12.27 23.43
C HIS A 29 18.00 12.41 23.16
N ALA A 30 17.54 13.64 22.94
CA ALA A 30 16.29 13.87 22.25
C ALA A 30 16.46 13.12 20.94
N ALA A 31 15.83 11.95 20.82
CA ALA A 31 15.75 11.23 19.57
C ALA A 31 15.11 12.21 18.60
N SER A 32 15.92 12.79 17.71
CA SER A 32 15.43 13.68 16.66
C SER A 32 14.30 12.93 15.97
N ALA A 33 13.12 13.54 15.89
CA ALA A 33 12.10 13.07 14.96
C ALA A 33 12.77 12.96 13.58
N GLN A 34 12.67 11.79 12.94
CA GLN A 34 13.26 11.62 11.61
C GLN A 34 12.60 12.59 10.65
N LYS A 35 13.42 13.25 9.83
CA LYS A 35 12.92 14.24 8.86
C LYS A 35 12.19 13.52 7.72
N PRO A 36 11.17 14.14 7.09
CA PRO A 36 10.44 13.54 5.97
C PRO A 36 11.36 13.01 4.84
N ASN A 37 12.45 13.72 4.52
CA ASN A 37 13.41 13.26 3.52
C ASN A 37 14.16 11.98 3.92
N GLU A 38 14.48 11.81 5.21
CA GLU A 38 15.15 10.59 5.70
C GLU A 38 14.21 9.38 5.63
N LEU A 39 12.92 9.61 5.87
CA LEU A 39 11.87 8.60 5.72
C LEU A 39 11.63 8.25 4.26
N ALA A 40 11.59 9.24 3.36
CA ALA A 40 11.53 9.04 1.92
C ALA A 40 12.70 8.18 1.42
N ASP A 41 13.93 8.48 1.85
CA ASP A 41 15.11 7.70 1.49
C ASP A 41 15.02 6.27 2.02
N ARG A 42 14.48 6.07 3.24
CA ARG A 42 14.26 4.74 3.81
C ARG A 42 13.24 3.91 3.02
N LEU A 43 12.15 4.54 2.59
CA LEU A 43 11.16 3.89 1.70
C LEU A 43 11.80 3.48 0.38
N MET A 44 12.63 4.33 -0.22
CA MET A 44 13.30 4.03 -1.49
C MET A 44 14.38 2.93 -1.35
N ARG A 45 15.14 2.91 -0.25
CA ARG A 45 16.07 1.80 0.04
C ARG A 45 15.33 0.48 0.23
N THR A 46 14.24 0.49 0.98
CA THR A 46 13.39 -0.68 1.16
C THR A 46 12.78 -1.11 -0.18
N ARG A 47 12.27 -0.19 -1.00
CA ARG A 47 11.80 -0.48 -2.37
C ARG A 47 12.88 -1.22 -3.17
N ALA A 48 14.11 -0.71 -3.15
CA ALA A 48 15.22 -1.28 -3.90
C ALA A 48 15.53 -2.73 -3.48
N ASN A 49 15.26 -3.13 -2.23
CA ASN A 49 15.53 -4.47 -1.74
C ASN A 49 14.34 -5.44 -1.88
N THR A 50 13.10 -4.97 -2.09
CA THR A 50 11.91 -5.85 -2.05
C THR A 50 11.09 -5.88 -3.35
N THR A 51 11.29 -4.94 -4.26
CA THR A 51 10.51 -4.88 -5.52
C THR A 51 11.14 -5.72 -6.62
N LEU A 52 10.34 -6.53 -7.32
CA LEU A 52 10.75 -7.38 -8.44
C LEU A 52 10.57 -6.73 -9.82
N GLU A 53 9.69 -5.74 -9.94
CA GLU A 53 9.54 -4.95 -11.17
C GLU A 53 10.51 -3.75 -11.16
N VAL A 54 11.81 -4.03 -11.27
CA VAL A 54 12.87 -3.00 -11.34
C VAL A 54 13.88 -3.32 -12.43
N GLN A 55 14.58 -2.30 -12.93
CA GLN A 55 15.67 -2.51 -13.88
C GLN A 55 16.78 -3.38 -13.26
N GLY A 56 17.43 -4.18 -14.10
CA GLY A 56 18.60 -4.97 -13.72
C GLY A 56 18.32 -6.35 -13.11
N LEU A 57 17.05 -6.72 -12.88
CA LEU A 57 16.71 -8.11 -12.58
C LEU A 57 16.70 -8.96 -13.85
N SER A 58 17.15 -10.21 -13.72
CA SER A 58 16.97 -11.19 -14.78
C SER A 58 15.49 -11.53 -14.94
N PRO A 59 15.01 -11.84 -16.17
CA PRO A 59 13.65 -12.27 -16.41
C PRO A 59 13.24 -13.42 -15.47
N TRP A 60 12.01 -13.37 -14.97
CA TRP A 60 11.55 -14.28 -13.92
C TRP A 60 10.10 -14.71 -14.12
N HIS A 61 9.77 -15.84 -13.50
CA HIS A 61 8.40 -16.33 -13.37
C HIS A 61 8.08 -16.57 -11.90
N MET A 62 6.88 -16.16 -11.50
CA MET A 62 6.33 -16.37 -10.18
C MET A 62 4.99 -17.06 -10.29
N LYS A 63 4.75 -18.00 -9.37
CA LYS A 63 3.43 -18.60 -9.14
C LYS A 63 3.01 -18.43 -7.70
N LEU A 64 1.84 -17.86 -7.52
CA LEU A 64 1.14 -17.69 -6.26
C LEU A 64 0.00 -18.70 -6.18
N ASN A 65 -0.11 -19.42 -5.06
CA ASN A 65 -1.36 -20.06 -4.68
C ASN A 65 -2.20 -19.05 -3.89
N VAL A 66 -3.48 -18.91 -4.22
CA VAL A 66 -4.39 -17.90 -3.64
C VAL A 66 -5.57 -18.60 -2.97
N GLN A 67 -5.92 -18.13 -1.77
CA GLN A 67 -7.14 -18.49 -1.04
C GLN A 67 -7.96 -17.23 -0.77
N LEU A 68 -9.23 -17.22 -1.20
CA LEU A 68 -10.19 -16.17 -0.85
C LEU A 68 -11.12 -16.60 0.29
N PHE A 69 -11.60 -15.63 1.05
CA PHE A 69 -12.47 -15.84 2.21
C PHE A 69 -13.73 -14.97 2.12
N ASP A 70 -14.84 -15.45 2.71
CA ASP A 70 -16.08 -14.68 2.81
C ASP A 70 -16.00 -13.57 3.89
N SER A 71 -17.09 -12.81 4.05
CA SER A 71 -17.19 -11.75 5.05
C SER A 71 -17.11 -12.23 6.51
N LYS A 72 -17.15 -13.55 6.75
CA LYS A 72 -16.98 -14.19 8.05
C LYS A 72 -15.60 -14.84 8.20
N GLY A 73 -14.72 -14.69 7.21
CA GLY A 73 -13.38 -15.26 7.20
C GLY A 73 -13.36 -16.76 6.92
N LYS A 74 -14.41 -17.34 6.32
CA LYS A 74 -14.42 -18.75 5.89
C LYS A 74 -13.83 -18.88 4.48
N PRO A 75 -12.97 -19.88 4.23
CA PRO A 75 -12.48 -20.18 2.88
C PRO A 75 -13.64 -20.33 1.89
N THR A 76 -13.49 -19.76 0.69
CA THR A 76 -14.52 -19.80 -0.38
C THR A 76 -14.00 -20.45 -1.64
N GLU A 77 -12.85 -20.00 -2.15
CA GLU A 77 -12.21 -20.58 -3.32
C GLU A 77 -10.69 -20.51 -3.26
N GLU A 78 -10.05 -21.47 -3.91
CA GLU A 78 -8.61 -21.49 -4.16
C GLU A 78 -8.34 -21.36 -5.66
N GLY A 79 -7.17 -20.81 -6.00
CA GLY A 79 -6.69 -20.75 -7.38
C GLY A 79 -5.27 -20.24 -7.44
N ALA A 80 -4.84 -19.80 -8.62
CA ALA A 80 -3.48 -19.35 -8.82
C ALA A 80 -3.41 -18.02 -9.58
N ILE A 81 -2.36 -17.25 -9.28
CA ILE A 81 -1.91 -16.12 -10.08
C ILE A 81 -0.48 -16.42 -10.49
N GLU A 82 -0.19 -16.29 -11.78
CA GLU A 82 1.17 -16.44 -12.31
C GLU A 82 1.58 -15.18 -13.02
N GLU A 83 2.81 -14.73 -12.79
CA GLU A 83 3.40 -13.60 -13.49
C GLU A 83 4.72 -14.00 -14.13
N TRP A 84 4.84 -13.74 -15.43
CA TRP A 84 6.08 -13.76 -16.19
C TRP A 84 6.49 -12.32 -16.43
N TRP A 85 7.71 -11.97 -16.04
CA TRP A 85 8.24 -10.63 -16.18
C TRP A 85 9.53 -10.66 -16.98
N LEU A 86 9.57 -9.92 -18.08
CA LEU A 86 10.76 -9.81 -18.93
C LEU A 86 11.60 -8.58 -18.58
N LYS A 87 10.93 -7.43 -18.51
CA LYS A 87 11.53 -6.11 -18.25
C LYS A 87 10.42 -5.15 -17.81
N LEU A 88 10.80 -3.94 -17.40
CA LEU A 88 9.82 -2.88 -17.16
C LEU A 88 8.93 -2.65 -18.39
N GLY A 89 7.62 -2.64 -18.17
CA GLY A 89 6.62 -2.50 -19.24
C GLY A 89 6.43 -3.77 -20.08
N THR A 90 7.04 -4.91 -19.75
CA THR A 90 6.78 -6.17 -20.45
C THR A 90 6.58 -7.31 -19.47
N ARG A 91 5.32 -7.73 -19.33
CA ARG A 91 4.91 -8.81 -18.44
C ARG A 91 3.66 -9.50 -18.93
N ARG A 92 3.45 -10.72 -18.45
CA ARG A 92 2.23 -11.51 -18.64
C ARG A 92 1.76 -11.98 -17.29
N VAL A 93 0.48 -11.78 -17.00
CA VAL A 93 -0.17 -12.27 -15.78
C VAL A 93 -1.29 -13.22 -16.18
N VAL A 94 -1.36 -14.38 -15.55
CA VAL A 94 -2.45 -15.33 -15.72
C VAL A 94 -3.15 -15.53 -14.39
N TYR A 95 -4.45 -15.23 -14.37
CA TYR A 95 -5.34 -15.51 -13.25
C TYR A 95 -6.12 -16.79 -13.55
N ASN A 96 -6.09 -17.74 -12.63
CA ASN A 96 -6.85 -18.98 -12.73
C ASN A 96 -7.53 -19.29 -11.39
N LEU A 97 -8.65 -18.59 -11.14
CA LEU A 97 -9.55 -18.86 -10.03
C LEU A 97 -10.92 -19.31 -10.58
N PRO A 98 -11.72 -20.06 -9.80
CA PRO A 98 -13.09 -20.38 -10.19
C PRO A 98 -13.95 -19.16 -10.52
N SER A 99 -13.84 -18.07 -9.76
CA SER A 99 -14.61 -16.83 -9.98
C SER A 99 -14.03 -15.88 -11.02
N TYR A 100 -12.74 -16.01 -11.35
CA TYR A 100 -12.06 -15.10 -12.26
C TYR A 100 -10.92 -15.80 -13.02
N LYS A 101 -11.04 -15.81 -14.35
CA LYS A 101 -10.03 -16.34 -15.27
C LYS A 101 -9.75 -15.32 -16.36
N ALA A 102 -8.51 -14.89 -16.45
CA ALA A 102 -8.06 -13.98 -17.50
C ALA A 102 -6.54 -14.08 -17.65
N THR A 103 -6.06 -13.74 -18.83
CA THR A 103 -4.67 -13.38 -19.09
C THR A 103 -4.60 -11.88 -19.33
N GLU A 104 -3.64 -11.22 -18.70
CA GLU A 104 -3.23 -9.85 -19.02
C GLU A 104 -1.81 -9.86 -19.56
N VAL A 105 -1.55 -9.05 -20.59
CA VAL A 105 -0.20 -8.83 -21.11
C VAL A 105 0.02 -7.33 -21.21
N ASP A 106 1.07 -6.83 -20.57
CA ASP A 106 1.58 -5.48 -20.79
C ASP A 106 2.79 -5.59 -21.71
N GLN A 107 2.78 -4.82 -22.81
CA GLN A 107 3.88 -4.75 -23.76
C GLN A 107 4.11 -3.29 -24.18
N ASP A 108 5.07 -2.64 -23.53
CA ASP A 108 5.52 -1.27 -23.77
C ASP A 108 4.38 -0.22 -23.66
N GLY A 109 3.51 -0.33 -22.63
CA GLY A 109 2.29 0.52 -22.45
C GLY A 109 1.04 -0.05 -23.14
N HIS A 110 1.28 -1.16 -23.82
CA HIS A 110 0.44 -2.20 -24.39
C HIS A 110 -0.48 -3.04 -23.50
N LEU A 111 -1.51 -2.55 -22.79
CA LEU A 111 -2.32 -3.49 -21.97
C LEU A 111 -3.35 -4.27 -22.79
N TYR A 112 -3.14 -5.59 -22.88
CA TYR A 112 -4.06 -6.56 -23.46
C TYR A 112 -4.69 -7.42 -22.37
N ARG A 113 -5.94 -7.84 -22.57
CA ARG A 113 -6.63 -8.79 -21.68
C ARG A 113 -7.44 -9.81 -22.48
N THR A 114 -7.67 -10.99 -21.93
CA THR A 114 -8.65 -11.96 -22.45
C THR A 114 -9.96 -11.26 -22.79
N ARG A 115 -10.46 -11.49 -24.02
CA ARG A 115 -11.70 -10.88 -24.50
C ARG A 115 -12.87 -11.13 -23.58
N ASP A 116 -13.77 -10.15 -23.54
CA ASP A 116 -15.03 -10.25 -22.81
C ASP A 116 -14.85 -10.47 -21.29
N THR A 117 -13.68 -10.10 -20.75
CA THR A 117 -13.41 -10.13 -19.31
C THR A 117 -13.21 -8.73 -18.72
N ASP A 118 -13.72 -8.53 -17.51
CA ASP A 118 -13.46 -7.32 -16.72
C ASP A 118 -12.06 -7.33 -16.12
N SER A 119 -11.64 -6.17 -15.64
CA SER A 119 -10.45 -5.99 -14.83
C SER A 119 -10.43 -6.94 -13.63
N PRO A 120 -9.24 -7.45 -13.26
CA PRO A 120 -9.13 -8.38 -12.14
C PRO A 120 -9.74 -7.78 -10.87
N PRO A 121 -10.43 -8.58 -10.05
CA PRO A 121 -10.91 -8.10 -8.74
C PRO A 121 -9.79 -7.43 -7.95
N SER A 122 -10.11 -6.31 -7.29
CA SER A 122 -9.12 -5.49 -6.56
C SER A 122 -8.30 -6.30 -5.56
N VAL A 123 -8.90 -7.30 -4.91
CA VAL A 123 -8.21 -8.19 -3.97
C VAL A 123 -7.09 -9.00 -4.64
N LEU A 124 -7.30 -9.49 -5.88
CA LEU A 124 -6.28 -10.22 -6.64
C LEU A 124 -5.17 -9.28 -7.12
N GLN A 125 -5.54 -8.08 -7.56
CA GLN A 125 -4.57 -7.05 -7.93
C GLN A 125 -3.70 -6.66 -6.72
N THR A 126 -4.29 -6.50 -5.53
CA THR A 126 -3.56 -6.20 -4.30
C THR A 126 -2.62 -7.33 -3.91
N LEU A 127 -3.06 -8.59 -3.94
CA LEU A 127 -2.18 -9.74 -3.65
C LEU A 127 -0.96 -9.75 -4.57
N LEU A 128 -1.18 -9.64 -5.88
CA LEU A 128 -0.09 -9.63 -6.86
C LEU A 128 0.83 -8.42 -6.66
N ALA A 129 0.26 -7.22 -6.53
CA ALA A 129 1.03 -6.01 -6.30
C ALA A 129 1.88 -6.09 -5.03
N GLN A 130 1.37 -6.70 -3.96
CA GLN A 130 2.12 -6.90 -2.74
C GLN A 130 3.21 -7.98 -2.90
N ALA A 131 3.04 -8.98 -3.76
CA ALA A 131 4.09 -9.93 -4.05
C ALA A 131 5.24 -9.31 -4.86
N VAL A 132 4.92 -8.50 -5.89
CA VAL A 132 5.91 -8.05 -6.89
C VAL A 132 6.40 -6.61 -6.70
N ARG A 133 5.58 -5.73 -6.14
CA ARG A 133 5.84 -4.28 -6.01
C ARG A 133 5.24 -3.65 -4.75
N PRO A 134 5.60 -4.13 -3.54
CA PRO A 134 4.90 -3.75 -2.30
C PRO A 134 5.25 -2.38 -1.73
N MET A 135 6.11 -1.61 -2.40
CA MET A 135 6.64 -0.34 -1.91
C MET A 135 6.19 0.81 -2.83
N PRO A 136 6.09 2.06 -2.31
CA PRO A 136 5.63 3.18 -3.12
C PRO A 136 6.66 3.53 -4.19
N ILE A 137 6.22 4.15 -5.28
CA ILE A 137 7.11 4.77 -6.26
C ILE A 137 7.50 6.19 -5.84
N ARG A 138 8.57 6.71 -6.45
CA ARG A 138 9.10 8.03 -6.10
C ARG A 138 8.06 9.15 -6.24
N TYR A 139 7.25 9.09 -7.29
CA TYR A 139 6.17 10.05 -7.53
C TYR A 139 5.18 10.13 -6.36
N GLU A 140 4.73 8.99 -5.82
CA GLU A 140 3.79 8.97 -4.69
C GLU A 140 4.41 9.60 -3.43
N ILE A 141 5.70 9.34 -3.19
CA ILE A 141 6.43 9.94 -2.07
C ILE A 141 6.55 11.46 -2.25
N ASP A 142 6.93 11.92 -3.45
CA ASP A 142 7.11 13.34 -3.75
C ASP A 142 5.79 14.14 -3.69
N GLN A 143 4.64 13.47 -3.86
CA GLN A 143 3.30 14.06 -3.67
C GLN A 143 2.80 14.00 -2.21
N SER A 144 3.67 13.61 -1.26
CA SER A 144 3.33 13.42 0.15
C SER A 144 4.36 14.07 1.07
N THR A 145 4.09 14.08 2.37
CA THR A 145 5.05 14.44 3.43
C THR A 145 5.18 13.23 4.38
N PRO A 146 6.15 12.33 4.16
CA PRO A 146 6.25 11.12 4.97
C PRO A 146 6.38 11.40 6.47
N SER A 147 5.62 10.67 7.29
CA SER A 147 5.69 10.74 8.75
C SER A 147 5.91 9.37 9.38
N LEU A 148 6.54 9.35 10.55
CA LEU A 148 6.86 8.13 11.28
C LEU A 148 5.93 7.96 12.48
N LYS A 149 5.25 6.81 12.54
CA LYS A 149 4.50 6.34 13.69
C LYS A 149 5.04 4.99 14.14
N ARG A 150 5.49 4.90 15.39
CA ARG A 150 5.90 3.62 15.96
C ARG A 150 4.68 2.86 16.47
N SER A 151 4.62 1.57 16.15
CA SER A 151 3.53 0.70 16.56
C SER A 151 4.05 -0.71 16.83
N ASN A 152 3.17 -1.61 17.24
CA ASN A 152 3.49 -3.02 17.40
C ASN A 152 2.52 -3.88 16.58
N LEU A 153 3.05 -4.88 15.89
CA LEU A 153 2.28 -6.00 15.38
C LEU A 153 2.45 -7.18 16.34
N GLY A 154 1.48 -7.33 17.24
CA GLY A 154 1.63 -8.23 18.39
C GLY A 154 2.79 -7.77 19.29
N LYS A 155 3.86 -8.56 19.34
CA LYS A 155 5.09 -8.23 20.09
C LYS A 155 6.21 -7.68 19.21
N VAL A 156 5.98 -7.55 17.89
CA VAL A 156 6.99 -7.08 16.94
C VAL A 156 6.92 -5.56 16.84
N PRO A 157 7.97 -4.82 17.24
CA PRO A 157 8.00 -3.37 17.09
C PRO A 157 8.18 -2.97 15.62
N LEU A 158 7.40 -1.99 15.18
CA LEU A 158 7.38 -1.51 13.81
C LEU A 158 7.61 0.00 13.73
N ASP A 159 8.38 0.40 12.72
CA ASP A 159 8.46 1.77 12.23
C ASP A 159 7.49 1.92 11.05
N CYS A 160 6.34 2.56 11.26
CA CYS A 160 5.35 2.79 10.22
C CYS A 160 5.53 4.16 9.59
N ILE A 161 5.87 4.17 8.30
CA ILE A 161 6.03 5.38 7.50
C ILE A 161 4.74 5.59 6.71
N MET A 162 3.98 6.61 7.08
CA MET A 162 2.75 6.99 6.38
C MET A 162 3.07 8.06 5.34
N LEU A 163 2.52 7.92 4.13
CA LEU A 163 2.60 8.95 3.10
C LEU A 163 1.53 10.00 3.38
N ASP A 164 1.83 10.93 4.29
CA ASP A 164 0.84 11.93 4.69
C ASP A 164 0.56 12.90 3.56
N GLN A 165 -0.71 13.23 3.38
CA GLN A 165 -1.12 14.39 2.62
C GLN A 165 -1.57 15.46 3.61
N PRO A 166 -1.35 16.76 3.32
CA PRO A 166 -1.80 17.83 4.20
C PRO A 166 -3.33 17.82 4.30
N ILE A 167 -3.84 17.21 5.37
CA ILE A 167 -5.26 17.19 5.74
C ILE A 167 -5.48 18.27 6.81
N LYS A 168 -6.41 19.20 6.56
CA LYS A 168 -6.70 20.28 7.52
C LYS A 168 -7.39 19.72 8.76
N GLY A 169 -6.80 19.94 9.93
CA GLY A 169 -7.45 19.64 11.22
C GLY A 169 -7.28 18.20 11.73
N GLU A 170 -6.41 17.40 11.11
CA GLU A 170 -6.00 16.09 11.61
C GLU A 170 -4.50 16.01 11.81
N ASP A 171 -4.06 16.14 13.07
CA ASP A 171 -2.72 15.74 13.49
C ASP A 171 -2.80 15.15 14.90
N PRO A 172 -2.45 13.86 15.12
CA PRO A 172 -1.96 12.89 14.14
C PRO A 172 -3.07 12.09 13.46
N LEU A 173 -2.91 11.84 12.15
CA LEU A 173 -3.80 10.96 11.39
C LEU A 173 -3.82 9.52 11.96
N PRO A 174 -4.98 8.82 11.89
CA PRO A 174 -5.04 7.42 12.27
C PRO A 174 -4.17 6.56 11.35
N LEU A 175 -3.54 5.53 11.93
CA LEU A 175 -2.61 4.66 11.19
C LEU A 175 -3.38 3.91 10.08
N GLY A 176 -2.86 3.92 8.85
CA GLY A 176 -3.46 3.16 7.75
C GLY A 176 -4.64 3.82 7.06
N LEU A 177 -4.97 5.05 7.44
CA LEU A 177 -5.91 5.86 6.68
C LEU A 177 -5.37 6.13 5.27
N LEU A 178 -4.15 6.64 5.22
CA LEU A 178 -3.35 6.80 4.01
C LEU A 178 -2.37 5.63 3.86
N PRO A 179 -1.80 5.38 2.66
CA PRO A 179 -0.81 4.35 2.45
C PRO A 179 0.31 4.40 3.51
N THR A 180 0.40 3.36 4.32
CA THR A 180 1.31 3.28 5.46
C THR A 180 2.16 2.03 5.37
N TYR A 181 3.46 2.20 5.24
CA TYR A 181 4.45 1.13 5.10
C TYR A 181 5.13 0.87 6.43
N CYS A 182 4.83 -0.28 7.05
CA CYS A 182 5.38 -0.63 8.36
C CYS A 182 6.54 -1.60 8.23
N LEU A 183 7.71 -1.08 8.59
CA LEU A 183 8.97 -1.80 8.56
C LEU A 183 9.29 -2.36 9.94
N ASP A 184 10.04 -3.46 10.01
CA ASP A 184 10.66 -3.88 11.27
C ASP A 184 11.45 -2.71 11.88
N ALA A 185 11.29 -2.47 13.18
CA ALA A 185 11.93 -1.32 13.84
C ALA A 185 13.46 -1.32 13.62
N GLY A 186 13.98 -0.21 13.11
CA GLY A 186 15.40 -0.04 12.79
C GLY A 186 15.92 -0.86 11.59
N LYS A 187 15.05 -1.55 10.83
CA LYS A 187 15.43 -2.34 9.65
C LYS A 187 14.70 -1.86 8.40
N ASP A 188 15.24 -2.18 7.23
CA ASP A 188 14.64 -1.90 5.93
C ASP A 188 13.90 -3.15 5.42
N SER A 189 13.01 -3.72 6.24
CA SER A 189 12.22 -4.93 5.95
C SER A 189 10.73 -4.65 6.15
N LEU A 190 9.94 -4.75 5.08
CA LEU A 190 8.50 -4.48 5.12
C LEU A 190 7.72 -5.65 5.74
N ARG A 191 7.01 -5.37 6.83
CA ARG A 191 6.24 -6.35 7.61
C ARG A 191 4.73 -6.23 7.46
N ALA A 192 4.24 -5.01 7.29
CA ALA A 192 2.83 -4.75 7.08
C ALA A 192 2.62 -3.51 6.22
N PHE A 193 1.50 -3.49 5.51
CA PHE A 193 1.02 -2.31 4.80
C PHE A 193 -0.43 -2.05 5.20
N TYR A 194 -0.77 -0.79 5.43
CA TYR A 194 -2.12 -0.38 5.79
C TYR A 194 -2.62 0.67 4.81
N GLN A 195 -3.89 0.55 4.41
CA GLN A 195 -4.54 1.53 3.56
C GLN A 195 -6.06 1.55 3.78
N LEU A 196 -6.71 2.62 3.31
CA LEU A 196 -8.17 2.74 3.27
C LEU A 196 -8.82 2.62 4.66
N GLY A 197 -8.07 2.93 5.73
CA GLY A 197 -8.50 2.93 7.13
C GLY A 197 -8.82 1.56 7.74
N SER A 198 -8.97 0.52 6.93
CA SER A 198 -9.43 -0.79 7.39
C SER A 198 -8.75 -1.96 6.70
N GLU A 199 -8.03 -1.73 5.60
CA GLU A 199 -7.31 -2.78 4.91
C GLU A 199 -5.92 -2.93 5.52
N THR A 200 -5.61 -4.15 5.95
CA THR A 200 -4.30 -4.51 6.50
C THR A 200 -3.72 -5.65 5.68
N ILE A 201 -2.54 -5.41 5.12
CA ILE A 201 -1.75 -6.40 4.42
C ILE A 201 -0.64 -6.85 5.38
N LEU A 202 -0.61 -8.14 5.69
CA LEU A 202 0.44 -8.75 6.50
C LEU A 202 1.38 -9.56 5.62
N ARG A 203 2.68 -9.45 5.90
CA ARG A 203 3.75 -10.06 5.14
C ARG A 203 4.52 -11.01 6.04
N ASP A 204 4.32 -12.30 5.82
CA ASP A 204 4.86 -13.37 6.65
C ASP A 204 5.86 -14.25 5.89
N GLY A 205 6.83 -14.76 6.64
CA GLY A 205 7.98 -15.48 6.10
C GLY A 205 8.94 -14.59 5.33
N GLU A 206 10.17 -15.08 5.15
CA GLU A 206 11.23 -14.38 4.43
C GLU A 206 11.77 -15.32 3.36
N GLY A 207 11.71 -14.87 2.11
CA GLY A 207 12.31 -15.51 0.96
C GLY A 207 13.33 -14.59 0.31
N HIS A 208 14.32 -15.19 -0.36
CA HIS A 208 15.34 -14.46 -1.10
C HIS A 208 15.29 -14.89 -2.56
N PHE A 209 15.31 -13.92 -3.48
CA PHE A 209 15.37 -14.18 -4.91
C PHE A 209 16.23 -13.14 -5.62
N GLN A 210 17.23 -13.60 -6.37
CA GLN A 210 18.29 -12.76 -6.91
C GLN A 210 18.90 -11.89 -5.79
N ASN A 211 18.73 -10.57 -5.85
CA ASN A 211 19.19 -9.64 -4.81
C ASN A 211 18.04 -9.03 -3.99
N LYS A 212 16.88 -9.71 -3.94
CA LYS A 212 15.64 -9.22 -3.33
C LYS A 212 15.21 -10.06 -2.13
N VAL A 213 14.60 -9.39 -1.16
CA VAL A 213 13.95 -9.98 0.02
C VAL A 213 12.45 -9.86 -0.11
N LEU A 214 11.76 -10.98 0.02
CA LEU A 214 10.33 -11.12 -0.25
C LEU A 214 9.61 -11.75 0.93
N ALA A 215 8.32 -11.47 1.04
CA ALA A 215 7.45 -12.27 1.88
C ALA A 215 7.09 -13.55 1.13
N THR A 216 7.07 -14.69 1.81
CA THR A 216 6.63 -15.97 1.20
C THR A 216 5.12 -16.15 1.27
N THR A 217 4.45 -15.37 2.12
CA THR A 217 3.00 -15.41 2.31
C THR A 217 2.51 -13.99 2.60
N ILE A 218 1.45 -13.57 1.91
CA ILE A 218 0.83 -12.28 2.10
C ILE A 218 -0.65 -12.49 2.39
N GLY A 219 -1.13 -11.92 3.50
CA GLY A 219 -2.53 -11.97 3.91
C GLY A 219 -3.18 -10.59 3.85
N ILE A 220 -4.39 -10.52 3.31
CA ILE A 220 -5.22 -9.30 3.32
C ILE A 220 -6.30 -9.47 4.38
N ARG A 221 -6.43 -8.48 5.26
CA ARG A 221 -7.51 -8.36 6.23
C ARG A 221 -8.31 -7.10 5.97
N GLN A 222 -9.63 -7.20 6.06
CA GLN A 222 -10.50 -6.05 6.22
C GLN A 222 -10.97 -6.00 7.67
N LYS A 223 -10.60 -4.93 8.38
CA LYS A 223 -10.67 -4.85 9.83
C LYS A 223 -9.95 -6.06 10.44
N SER A 224 -10.68 -6.93 11.14
CA SER A 224 -10.14 -8.14 11.76
C SER A 224 -10.37 -9.41 10.95
N VAL A 225 -11.11 -9.35 9.85
CA VAL A 225 -11.49 -10.51 9.04
C VAL A 225 -10.46 -10.72 7.94
N LYS A 226 -9.92 -11.93 7.83
CA LYS A 226 -9.08 -12.35 6.70
C LYS A 226 -9.97 -12.49 5.47
N VAL A 227 -9.63 -11.79 4.39
CA VAL A 227 -10.40 -11.81 3.14
C VAL A 227 -9.64 -12.48 2.00
N ALA A 228 -8.31 -12.50 2.06
CA ALA A 228 -7.48 -13.22 1.11
C ALA A 228 -6.11 -13.60 1.71
N GLU A 229 -5.49 -14.61 1.12
CA GLU A 229 -4.10 -14.98 1.35
C GLU A 229 -3.49 -15.48 0.04
N GLU A 230 -2.22 -15.14 -0.18
CA GLU A 230 -1.39 -15.78 -1.19
C GLU A 230 -0.17 -16.44 -0.54
N ARG A 231 0.34 -17.47 -1.21
CA ARG A 231 1.66 -18.05 -0.95
C ARG A 231 2.45 -18.20 -2.24
N ILE A 232 3.71 -17.78 -2.24
CA ILE A 232 4.66 -18.09 -3.31
C ILE A 232 4.93 -19.61 -3.30
N VAL A 233 4.57 -20.29 -4.40
CA VAL A 233 4.83 -21.72 -4.60
C VAL A 233 5.92 -21.98 -5.63
N ALA A 234 6.19 -21.02 -6.52
CA ALA A 234 7.37 -21.02 -7.39
C ALA A 234 7.84 -19.59 -7.63
N LEU A 235 9.15 -19.38 -7.63
CA LEU A 235 9.79 -18.15 -8.06
C LEU A 235 11.17 -18.50 -8.64
N GLU A 236 11.33 -18.33 -9.94
CA GLU A 236 12.51 -18.76 -10.68
C GLU A 236 12.98 -17.71 -11.69
N THR A 237 14.28 -17.66 -11.94
CA THR A 237 14.81 -16.97 -13.12
C THR A 237 14.42 -17.79 -14.34
N LYS A 238 13.76 -17.14 -15.31
CA LYS A 238 13.24 -17.81 -16.50
C LYS A 238 13.65 -17.02 -17.74
N PRO A 239 14.59 -17.52 -18.57
CA PRO A 239 14.90 -16.89 -19.85
C PRO A 239 13.65 -16.80 -20.72
N MET A 240 13.39 -15.62 -21.26
CA MET A 240 12.24 -15.31 -22.10
C MET A 240 12.65 -14.28 -23.15
N THR A 241 11.90 -14.20 -24.24
CA THR A 241 12.06 -13.21 -25.31
C THR A 241 10.81 -12.34 -25.40
N PRO A 242 10.85 -11.19 -26.09
CA PRO A 242 9.64 -10.40 -26.35
C PRO A 242 8.51 -11.19 -27.03
N ASP A 243 8.85 -12.20 -27.85
CA ASP A 243 7.85 -13.00 -28.57
C ASP A 243 6.96 -13.83 -27.63
N ASP A 244 7.47 -14.22 -26.46
CA ASP A 244 6.68 -14.91 -25.42
C ASP A 244 5.52 -14.06 -24.86
N PHE A 245 5.56 -12.75 -25.13
CA PHE A 245 4.59 -11.75 -24.69
C PHE A 245 3.76 -11.18 -25.84
N ASN A 246 3.87 -11.72 -27.05
CA ASN A 246 2.97 -11.28 -28.12
C ASN A 246 1.53 -11.68 -27.75
N PRO A 247 0.57 -10.74 -27.80
CA PRO A 247 -0.81 -11.04 -27.45
C PRO A 247 -1.39 -12.04 -28.46
N GLY A 248 -1.99 -13.11 -27.94
CA GLY A 248 -2.70 -14.07 -28.76
C GLY A 248 -4.03 -13.53 -29.29
N ASP A 249 -4.62 -14.27 -30.23
CA ASP A 249 -5.93 -13.95 -30.80
C ASP A 249 -7.07 -13.97 -29.78
N ASP A 250 -6.87 -14.50 -28.57
CA ASP A 250 -7.84 -14.50 -27.48
C ASP A 250 -7.82 -13.21 -26.64
N LEU A 251 -6.82 -12.36 -26.85
CA LEU A 251 -6.67 -11.09 -26.14
C LEU A 251 -7.20 -9.91 -26.98
N GLU A 252 -7.65 -8.86 -26.30
CA GLU A 252 -8.00 -7.56 -26.87
C GLU A 252 -7.15 -6.44 -26.27
N ASP A 253 -6.82 -5.45 -27.09
CA ASP A 253 -6.16 -4.23 -26.66
C ASP A 253 -7.14 -3.34 -25.91
N LEU A 254 -6.87 -3.06 -24.64
CA LEU A 254 -7.76 -2.26 -23.82
C LEU A 254 -7.86 -0.80 -24.27
N ARG A 255 -6.89 -0.27 -25.03
CA ARG A 255 -7.02 1.08 -25.62
C ARG A 255 -8.13 1.16 -26.66
N LEU A 256 -8.47 0.03 -27.29
CA LEU A 256 -9.50 -0.04 -28.34
C LEU A 256 -10.86 -0.54 -27.82
N SER A 257 -10.87 -1.11 -26.62
CA SER A 257 -12.03 -1.81 -26.03
C SER A 257 -12.45 -1.25 -24.66
N SER A 258 -12.00 -0.04 -24.30
CA SER A 258 -12.44 0.71 -23.11
C SER A 258 -12.79 2.16 -23.47
N ALA A 259 -13.57 2.81 -22.62
CA ALA A 259 -13.95 4.22 -22.76
C ALA A 259 -13.40 5.05 -21.61
N THR A 260 -12.93 6.25 -21.90
CA THR A 260 -12.63 7.27 -20.88
C THR A 260 -13.74 8.30 -20.88
N LEU A 261 -14.46 8.42 -19.77
CA LEU A 261 -15.59 9.33 -19.64
C LEU A 261 -15.35 10.36 -18.53
N GLY A 262 -15.78 11.60 -18.77
CA GLY A 262 -15.77 12.65 -17.74
C GLY A 262 -16.75 12.35 -16.60
N ALA A 263 -16.48 12.92 -15.42
CA ALA A 263 -17.25 12.67 -14.19
C ALA A 263 -18.76 12.88 -14.37
N ASP A 264 -19.16 13.99 -15.01
CA ASP A 264 -20.58 14.33 -15.22
C ASP A 264 -21.30 13.33 -16.13
N ALA A 265 -20.61 12.87 -17.18
CA ALA A 265 -21.16 11.90 -18.12
C ALA A 265 -21.47 10.56 -17.44
N VAL A 266 -20.64 10.16 -16.46
CA VAL A 266 -20.83 8.92 -15.71
C VAL A 266 -21.82 9.09 -14.56
N ALA A 267 -21.86 10.24 -13.90
CA ALA A 267 -22.80 10.50 -12.81
C ALA A 267 -24.27 10.33 -13.25
N GLY A 268 -24.59 10.69 -14.50
CA GLY A 268 -25.93 10.53 -15.09
C GLY A 268 -26.35 9.09 -15.39
N THR A 269 -25.46 8.11 -15.24
CA THR A 269 -25.75 6.70 -15.58
C THR A 269 -25.94 5.80 -14.36
N ILE A 270 -25.85 6.34 -13.14
CA ILE A 270 -25.98 5.56 -11.89
C ILE A 270 -27.37 4.93 -11.79
N LEU A 271 -27.41 3.60 -11.65
CA LEU A 271 -28.60 2.80 -11.42
C LEU A 271 -28.89 2.61 -9.93
N ASN A 272 -27.85 2.38 -9.13
CA ASN A 272 -27.95 2.26 -7.68
C ASN A 272 -26.90 3.15 -7.02
N LYS A 273 -27.36 4.07 -6.17
CA LYS A 273 -26.53 5.03 -5.45
C LYS A 273 -26.74 4.84 -3.95
N THR A 274 -25.93 3.95 -3.35
CA THR A 274 -25.87 3.84 -1.89
C THR A 274 -25.50 5.21 -1.31
N GLU A 275 -26.28 5.67 -0.34
CA GLU A 275 -26.03 6.93 0.34
C GLU A 275 -24.66 6.90 1.01
N VAL A 276 -23.93 8.01 0.93
CA VAL A 276 -22.63 8.14 1.60
C VAL A 276 -22.88 8.76 2.98
N PRO A 277 -22.81 7.98 4.08
CA PRO A 277 -23.08 8.52 5.40
C PRO A 277 -22.03 9.56 5.77
N TYR A 278 -22.46 10.72 6.29
CA TYR A 278 -21.55 11.71 6.83
C TYR A 278 -20.94 11.18 8.15
N PRO A 279 -19.61 11.03 8.26
CA PRO A 279 -18.99 10.61 9.50
C PRO A 279 -19.25 11.59 10.64
N GLN A 280 -19.74 11.09 11.79
CA GLN A 280 -20.07 11.93 12.95
C GLN A 280 -18.85 12.69 13.50
N SER A 281 -17.66 12.07 13.45
CA SER A 281 -16.39 12.69 13.80
C SER A 281 -16.06 13.89 12.90
N ALA A 282 -16.34 13.80 11.60
CA ALA A 282 -16.14 14.90 10.65
C ALA A 282 -17.15 16.04 10.89
N VAL A 283 -18.42 15.71 11.22
CA VAL A 283 -19.44 16.71 11.60
C VAL A 283 -18.99 17.51 12.84
N GLN A 284 -18.58 16.83 13.91
CA GLN A 284 -18.14 17.47 15.16
C GLN A 284 -16.95 18.42 14.96
N ARG A 285 -16.09 18.11 14.00
CA ARG A 285 -14.91 18.91 13.64
C ARG A 285 -15.18 19.94 12.55
N HIS A 286 -16.41 20.05 12.08
CA HIS A 286 -16.83 20.97 11.01
C HIS A 286 -16.03 20.79 9.70
N VAL A 287 -15.58 19.57 9.44
CA VAL A 287 -14.82 19.22 8.24
C VAL A 287 -15.77 19.18 7.04
N GLN A 288 -15.31 19.56 5.86
CA GLN A 288 -16.06 19.52 4.59
C GLN A 288 -15.08 19.33 3.43
N GLY A 289 -15.59 18.91 2.27
CA GLY A 289 -14.80 18.89 1.04
C GLY A 289 -15.16 17.77 0.08
N ASP A 290 -14.44 17.74 -1.03
CA ASP A 290 -14.62 16.75 -2.08
C ASP A 290 -13.62 15.62 -1.95
N VAL A 291 -14.11 14.39 -1.86
CA VAL A 291 -13.30 13.19 -2.07
C VAL A 291 -13.32 12.89 -3.57
N VAL A 292 -12.14 12.86 -4.19
CA VAL A 292 -11.98 12.60 -5.64
C VAL A 292 -11.28 11.26 -5.83
N MET A 293 -11.86 10.39 -6.67
CA MET A 293 -11.36 9.06 -6.94
C MET A 293 -11.28 8.80 -8.45
N LYS A 294 -10.17 8.24 -8.95
CA LYS A 294 -10.17 7.54 -10.24
C LYS A 294 -10.84 6.18 -10.07
N ALA A 295 -11.66 5.80 -11.05
CA ALA A 295 -12.44 4.58 -11.01
C ALA A 295 -12.36 3.80 -12.33
N ILE A 296 -12.43 2.48 -12.23
CA ILE A 296 -12.75 1.59 -13.35
C ILE A 296 -14.13 1.00 -13.09
N ILE A 297 -15.06 1.19 -14.02
CA ILE A 297 -16.39 0.57 -14.00
C ILE A 297 -16.39 -0.57 -15.02
N GLY A 298 -16.80 -1.75 -14.58
CA GLY A 298 -16.83 -2.96 -15.40
C GLY A 298 -17.95 -2.97 -16.43
N ARG A 299 -17.89 -3.97 -17.32
CA ARG A 299 -18.89 -4.22 -18.38
C ARG A 299 -20.29 -4.51 -17.83
N ASP A 300 -20.40 -4.91 -16.57
CA ASP A 300 -21.66 -5.15 -15.87
C ASP A 300 -22.19 -3.93 -15.08
N GLY A 301 -21.43 -2.84 -15.10
CA GLY A 301 -21.73 -1.59 -14.41
C GLY A 301 -21.26 -1.51 -12.96
N HIS A 302 -20.60 -2.53 -12.41
CA HIS A 302 -20.04 -2.45 -11.05
C HIS A 302 -18.69 -1.72 -11.05
N VAL A 303 -18.38 -1.03 -9.95
CA VAL A 303 -17.06 -0.45 -9.73
C VAL A 303 -16.05 -1.57 -9.48
N ARG A 304 -15.01 -1.66 -10.32
CA ARG A 304 -13.95 -2.67 -10.24
C ARG A 304 -12.72 -2.18 -9.50
N SER A 305 -12.41 -0.90 -9.60
CA SER A 305 -11.24 -0.28 -8.97
C SER A 305 -11.53 1.16 -8.55
N LEU A 306 -10.92 1.60 -7.45
CA LEU A 306 -10.93 2.98 -6.95
C LEU A 306 -9.54 3.36 -6.48
N HIS A 307 -9.08 4.54 -6.88
CA HIS A 307 -7.83 5.16 -6.43
C HIS A 307 -8.11 6.60 -5.98
N LEU A 308 -7.71 6.95 -4.75
CA LEU A 308 -7.91 8.28 -4.18
C LEU A 308 -6.94 9.28 -4.81
N GLU A 309 -7.47 10.38 -5.35
CA GLU A 309 -6.68 11.49 -5.90
C GLU A 309 -6.70 12.71 -4.97
N LYS A 310 -7.82 12.96 -4.28
CA LYS A 310 -7.98 14.06 -3.33
C LYS A 310 -8.70 13.57 -2.08
N VAL A 311 -8.07 13.80 -0.93
CA VAL A 311 -8.56 13.40 0.40
C VAL A 311 -8.63 14.65 1.27
N PRO A 312 -9.81 15.28 1.42
CA PRO A 312 -9.96 16.46 2.27
C PRO A 312 -9.88 16.11 3.77
N ASP A 313 -10.25 14.87 4.12
CA ASP A 313 -10.25 14.30 5.46
C ASP A 313 -10.36 12.78 5.37
N GLY A 314 -9.78 12.10 6.36
CA GLY A 314 -9.71 10.65 6.38
C GLY A 314 -11.05 9.94 6.50
N ASP A 315 -11.87 10.41 7.42
CA ASP A 315 -13.17 9.79 7.69
C ASP A 315 -14.10 9.96 6.47
N LEU A 316 -14.03 11.13 5.83
CA LEU A 316 -14.76 11.39 4.58
C LEU A 316 -14.33 10.42 3.47
N ALA A 317 -13.03 10.20 3.30
CA ALA A 317 -12.50 9.28 2.28
C ALA A 317 -12.92 7.83 2.54
N ILE A 318 -12.87 7.36 3.79
CA ILE A 318 -13.33 6.02 4.16
C ILE A 318 -14.82 5.85 3.84
N ALA A 319 -15.66 6.81 4.25
CA ALA A 319 -17.10 6.76 3.98
C ALA A 319 -17.40 6.73 2.47
N ALA A 320 -16.72 7.59 1.69
CA ALA A 320 -16.86 7.64 0.23
C ALA A 320 -16.46 6.32 -0.43
N LEU A 321 -15.29 5.77 -0.08
CA LEU A 321 -14.79 4.51 -0.66
C LEU A 321 -15.74 3.34 -0.39
N ILE A 322 -16.26 3.22 0.84
CA ILE A 322 -17.19 2.15 1.21
C ILE A 322 -18.47 2.26 0.38
N ALA A 323 -19.06 3.45 0.30
CA ALA A 323 -20.32 3.63 -0.41
C ALA A 323 -20.17 3.49 -1.94
N VAL A 324 -19.13 4.10 -2.53
CA VAL A 324 -18.92 4.11 -3.99
C VAL A 324 -18.61 2.72 -4.54
N ARG A 325 -17.96 1.85 -3.75
CA ARG A 325 -17.75 0.44 -4.15
C ARG A 325 -19.05 -0.31 -4.41
N GLU A 326 -20.12 0.05 -3.72
CA GLU A 326 -21.45 -0.57 -3.84
C GLU A 326 -22.30 0.09 -4.94
N TRP A 327 -21.82 1.16 -5.58
CA TRP A 327 -22.57 1.82 -6.64
C TRP A 327 -22.60 0.96 -7.91
N ARG A 328 -23.73 1.06 -8.61
CA ARG A 328 -23.94 0.38 -9.88
C ARG A 328 -24.33 1.39 -10.95
N TYR A 329 -23.70 1.29 -12.11
CA TYR A 329 -23.89 2.15 -13.26
C TYR A 329 -24.59 1.40 -14.39
N THR A 330 -25.18 2.14 -15.31
CA THR A 330 -25.68 1.58 -16.57
C THR A 330 -24.47 1.14 -17.39
N PRO A 331 -24.41 -0.13 -17.83
CA PRO A 331 -23.32 -0.61 -18.67
C PRO A 331 -23.10 0.26 -19.89
N TYR A 332 -21.91 0.84 -20.01
CA TYR A 332 -21.55 1.65 -21.18
C TYR A 332 -21.27 0.73 -22.36
N LYS A 333 -21.80 1.07 -23.54
CA LYS A 333 -21.71 0.24 -24.73
C LYS A 333 -21.04 0.98 -25.88
N ILE A 334 -20.07 0.34 -26.51
CA ILE A 334 -19.51 0.76 -27.80
C ILE A 334 -20.00 -0.24 -28.85
N ASN A 335 -20.65 0.25 -29.91
CA ASN A 335 -21.24 -0.61 -30.96
C ASN A 335 -22.15 -1.72 -30.41
N GLY A 336 -22.94 -1.41 -29.37
CA GLY A 336 -23.85 -2.35 -28.72
C GLY A 336 -23.20 -3.34 -27.75
N ARG A 337 -21.86 -3.38 -27.66
CA ARG A 337 -21.10 -4.25 -26.75
C ARG A 337 -20.70 -3.51 -25.47
N PRO A 338 -20.97 -4.06 -24.27
CA PRO A 338 -20.50 -3.48 -23.03
C PRO A 338 -18.98 -3.41 -22.96
N VAL A 339 -18.43 -2.28 -22.49
CA VAL A 339 -16.99 -2.04 -22.33
C VAL A 339 -16.70 -1.49 -20.94
N GLU A 340 -15.43 -1.61 -20.51
CA GLU A 340 -14.98 -0.95 -19.28
C GLU A 340 -14.91 0.57 -19.46
N VAL A 341 -15.17 1.29 -18.38
CA VAL A 341 -15.09 2.76 -18.32
C VAL A 341 -14.05 3.19 -17.30
N MET A 342 -13.09 4.00 -17.75
CA MET A 342 -12.18 4.75 -16.90
C MET A 342 -12.77 6.14 -16.66
N THR A 343 -12.88 6.55 -15.39
CA THR A 343 -13.50 7.84 -15.05
C THR A 343 -13.01 8.39 -13.71
N THR A 344 -13.48 9.58 -13.36
CA THR A 344 -13.31 10.20 -12.05
C THR A 344 -14.67 10.28 -11.35
N ILE A 345 -14.74 9.80 -10.11
CA ILE A 345 -15.90 9.93 -9.23
C ILE A 345 -15.59 10.97 -8.17
N VAL A 346 -16.54 11.90 -7.96
CA VAL A 346 -16.44 12.93 -6.92
C VAL A 346 -17.58 12.74 -5.93
N VAL A 347 -17.24 12.69 -4.65
CA VAL A 347 -18.21 12.67 -3.55
C VAL A 347 -18.08 13.97 -2.77
N HIS A 348 -19.17 14.74 -2.75
CA HIS A 348 -19.22 16.06 -2.11
C HIS A 348 -19.74 15.94 -0.67
N PHE A 349 -18.96 16.40 0.31
CA PHE A 349 -19.41 16.53 1.70
C PHE A 349 -19.57 18.00 2.08
N SER A 350 -20.80 18.41 2.39
CA SER A 350 -21.14 19.77 2.86
C SER A 350 -22.07 19.68 4.07
N LEU A 351 -21.78 20.41 5.15
CA LEU A 351 -22.62 20.42 6.37
C LEU A 351 -23.90 21.23 6.19
N HIS A 352 -24.00 22.04 5.13
CA HIS A 352 -25.18 22.85 4.83
C HIS A 352 -26.28 22.05 4.12
N ALA A 353 -26.03 20.77 3.81
CA ALA A 353 -26.96 19.90 3.08
C ALA A 353 -27.86 19.02 3.99
N GLY A 354 -27.84 19.23 5.32
CA GLY A 354 -28.79 18.56 6.24
C GLY A 354 -28.21 18.26 7.61
N VAL A 355 -28.23 19.25 8.50
CA VAL A 355 -28.30 19.02 9.96
C VAL A 355 -29.74 19.25 10.40
#